data_AF-F8K1S9-F1
#
_entry.id   AF-F8K1S9-F1
#
_cell.length_a   1.000
_cell.length_b   1.000
_cell.length_c   1.000
_cell.angle_alpha   90.00
_cell.angle_beta   90.00
_cell.angle_gamma   90.00
#
_symmetry.space_group_name_H-M   'P 1'
#
loop_
_entity.id
_entity.type
_entity.pdbx_description
1 polymer ?
#
loop_
_entity_poly.entity_id
_entity_poly.type
_entity_poly.pdbx_seq_one_letter_code
_entity_poly.pdbx_strand_id
1 'polypeptide(L)'
;MGDDGTARRWSGLPAWARRVLAVYMIGFLEGSCAHLVDLARGGLHAYDGYADPLLQAFFLALVVLDPLVVVLVGLARTWGVRLAAVVTTLDVTGNWIGNWGLVQHDATLVLRPVGLLPITLFGLFVVASAGPVHRALTTARRTIRATADVR
;
A
#
# COMPACT_ATOMS: atom_id res chain seq x y z
N MET A 1 -5.72 12.32 -23.74
CA MET A 1 -7.13 11.87 -23.81
C MET A 1 -7.51 10.90 -22.67
N GLY A 2 -6.90 11.01 -21.46
CA GLY A 2 -7.11 10.05 -20.36
C GLY A 2 -7.53 10.64 -19.00
N ASP A 3 -7.52 11.96 -18.83
CA ASP A 3 -7.64 12.58 -17.49
C ASP A 3 -9.08 12.80 -17.03
N ASP A 4 -10.02 12.97 -17.96
CA ASP A 4 -11.42 13.30 -17.68
C ASP A 4 -12.16 12.21 -16.90
N GLY A 5 -11.74 10.95 -17.06
CA GLY A 5 -12.33 9.81 -16.38
C GLY A 5 -11.83 9.65 -14.94
N THR A 6 -10.55 9.96 -14.69
CA THR A 6 -9.94 9.84 -13.36
C THR A 6 -10.38 10.99 -12.47
N ALA A 7 -10.31 12.23 -12.95
CA ALA A 7 -10.76 13.40 -12.21
C ALA A 7 -12.23 13.27 -11.78
N ARG A 8 -13.09 12.77 -12.68
CA ARG A 8 -14.52 12.53 -12.42
C ARG A 8 -14.76 11.42 -11.40
N ARG A 9 -13.94 10.37 -11.38
CA ARG A 9 -14.01 9.32 -10.34
C ARG A 9 -13.63 9.88 -8.98
N TRP A 10 -12.58 10.69 -8.91
CA TRP A 10 -12.16 11.33 -7.66
C TRP A 10 -13.20 12.32 -7.15
N SER A 11 -13.77 13.17 -8.02
CA SER A 11 -14.81 14.11 -7.61
C SER A 11 -16.09 13.43 -7.12
N GLY A 12 -16.38 12.21 -7.60
CA GLY A 12 -17.50 11.40 -7.14
C GLY A 12 -17.29 10.73 -5.78
N LEU A 13 -16.08 10.81 -5.18
CA LEU A 13 -15.79 10.21 -3.89
C LEU A 13 -16.05 11.18 -2.72
N PRO A 14 -16.56 10.66 -1.59
CA PRO A 14 -16.58 11.41 -0.34
C PRO A 14 -15.18 11.95 0.03
N ALA A 15 -15.11 13.13 0.64
CA ALA A 15 -13.84 13.75 1.01
C ALA A 15 -12.97 12.85 1.93
N TRP A 16 -13.59 12.09 2.84
CA TRP A 16 -12.86 11.15 3.69
C TRP A 16 -12.20 10.03 2.87
N ALA A 17 -12.88 9.49 1.86
CA ALA A 17 -12.35 8.40 1.04
C ALA A 17 -11.16 8.90 0.21
N ARG A 18 -11.26 10.12 -0.33
CA ARG A 18 -10.14 10.77 -1.03
C ARG A 18 -8.92 10.93 -0.13
N ARG A 19 -9.10 11.38 1.12
CA ARG A 19 -8.02 11.51 2.10
C ARG A 19 -7.38 10.15 2.40
N VAL A 20 -8.18 9.11 2.62
CA VAL A 20 -7.66 7.75 2.88
C VAL A 20 -6.86 7.24 1.69
N LEU A 21 -7.35 7.40 0.45
CA LEU A 21 -6.62 7.01 -0.75
C LEU A 21 -5.32 7.80 -0.93
N ALA A 22 -5.30 9.10 -0.57
CA ALA A 22 -4.08 9.89 -0.58
C ALA A 22 -3.06 9.37 0.44
N VAL A 23 -3.51 9.01 1.66
CA VAL A 23 -2.65 8.38 2.68
C VAL A 23 -2.10 7.04 2.18
N TYR A 24 -2.90 6.22 1.49
CA TYR A 24 -2.39 5.00 0.85
C TYR A 24 -1.26 5.35 -0.11
N MET A 25 -1.50 6.27 -1.05
CA MET A 25 -0.49 6.64 -2.05
C MET A 25 0.82 7.12 -1.42
N ILE A 26 0.74 7.93 -0.36
CA ILE A 26 1.93 8.43 0.34
C ILE A 26 2.70 7.29 1.00
N GLY A 27 2.03 6.43 1.77
CA GLY A 27 2.70 5.32 2.47
C GLY A 27 3.31 4.29 1.52
N PHE A 28 2.64 3.96 0.42
CA PHE A 28 3.21 3.08 -0.60
C PHE A 28 4.37 3.72 -1.36
N LEU A 29 4.35 5.03 -1.64
CA LEU A 29 5.50 5.72 -2.22
C LEU A 29 6.70 5.76 -1.26
N GLU A 30 6.45 5.98 0.03
CA GLU A 30 7.48 5.90 1.07
C GLU A 30 8.10 4.50 1.12
N GLY A 31 7.28 3.44 1.16
CA GLY A 31 7.74 2.05 1.09
C GLY A 31 8.56 1.76 -0.16
N SER A 32 8.07 2.19 -1.33
CA SER A 32 8.81 2.08 -2.60
C SER A 32 10.21 2.70 -2.51
N CYS A 33 10.31 3.90 -1.93
CA CYS A 33 11.59 4.58 -1.74
C CYS A 33 12.51 3.81 -0.78
N ALA A 34 11.97 3.24 0.30
CA ALA A 34 12.74 2.41 1.21
C ALA A 34 13.31 1.17 0.50
N HIS A 35 12.49 0.43 -0.24
CA HIS A 35 12.93 -0.75 -0.99
C HIS A 35 13.93 -0.41 -2.10
N LEU A 36 13.76 0.74 -2.77
CA LEU A 36 14.74 1.24 -3.73
C LEU A 36 16.08 1.57 -3.08
N VAL A 37 16.07 2.17 -1.89
CA VAL A 37 17.29 2.47 -1.13
C VAL A 37 17.99 1.19 -0.69
N ASP A 38 17.24 0.18 -0.22
CA ASP A 38 17.79 -1.13 0.13
C ASP A 38 18.41 -1.81 -1.09
N LEU A 39 17.68 -1.85 -2.22
CA LEU A 39 18.15 -2.39 -3.49
C LEU A 39 19.40 -1.65 -4.01
N ALA A 40 19.45 -0.32 -3.88
CA ALA A 40 20.62 0.46 -4.27
C ALA A 40 21.86 0.18 -3.41
N ARG A 41 21.66 -0.19 -2.13
CA ARG A 41 22.75 -0.51 -1.19
C ARG A 41 23.23 -1.95 -1.31
N GLY A 42 22.31 -2.91 -1.47
CA GLY A 42 22.60 -4.34 -1.42
C GLY A 42 22.45 -5.08 -2.75
N GLY A 43 21.96 -4.43 -3.81
CA GLY A 43 21.62 -5.08 -5.07
C GLY A 43 20.56 -6.17 -4.87
N LEU A 44 20.63 -7.24 -5.67
CA LEU A 44 19.73 -8.39 -5.51
C LEU A 44 19.90 -9.12 -4.17
N HIS A 45 20.99 -8.85 -3.44
CA HIS A 45 21.31 -9.42 -2.14
C HIS A 45 20.83 -8.57 -0.96
N ALA A 46 20.08 -7.49 -1.22
CA ALA A 46 19.60 -6.58 -0.18
C ALA A 46 18.80 -7.28 0.94
N TYR A 47 18.21 -8.44 0.64
CA TYR A 47 17.35 -9.19 1.54
C TYR A 47 17.92 -10.57 1.93
N ASP A 48 19.21 -10.85 1.69
CA ASP A 48 19.85 -12.14 2.04
C ASP A 48 19.78 -12.47 3.54
N GLY A 49 19.51 -11.48 4.40
CA GLY A 49 19.24 -11.67 5.82
C GLY A 49 17.96 -12.44 6.14
N TYR A 50 17.04 -12.58 5.17
CA TYR A 50 15.85 -13.41 5.30
C TYR A 50 16.18 -14.87 4.94
N ALA A 51 15.81 -15.81 5.81
CA ALA A 51 16.07 -17.24 5.58
C ALA A 51 15.24 -17.85 4.43
N ASP A 52 14.07 -17.27 4.11
CA ASP A 52 13.16 -17.79 3.08
C ASP A 52 13.35 -17.02 1.74
N PRO A 53 13.77 -17.69 0.65
CA PRO A 53 13.91 -17.08 -0.67
C PRO A 53 12.62 -16.46 -1.24
N LEU A 54 11.45 -16.98 -0.86
CA LEU A 54 10.17 -16.40 -1.28
C LEU A 54 9.96 -15.02 -0.66
N LEU A 55 10.39 -14.85 0.59
CA LEU A 55 10.30 -13.57 1.29
C LEU A 55 11.28 -12.55 0.68
N GLN A 56 12.50 -12.98 0.34
CA GLN A 56 13.47 -12.16 -0.40
C GLN A 56 12.90 -11.67 -1.74
N ALA A 57 12.37 -12.60 -2.54
CA ALA A 57 11.76 -12.28 -3.83
C ALA A 57 10.56 -11.33 -3.68
N PHE A 58 9.76 -11.51 -2.63
CA PHE A 58 8.65 -10.61 -2.31
C PHE A 58 9.15 -9.19 -1.99
N PHE A 59 10.14 -9.04 -1.12
CA PHE A 59 10.71 -7.73 -0.78
C PHE A 59 11.32 -7.02 -1.99
N LEU A 60 12.01 -7.75 -2.87
CA LEU A 60 12.46 -7.19 -4.16
C LEU A 60 11.28 -6.76 -5.04
N ALA A 61 10.20 -7.55 -5.07
CA ALA A 61 9.01 -7.24 -5.84
C ALA A 61 8.26 -6.00 -5.33
N LEU A 62 8.44 -5.58 -4.07
CA LEU A 62 7.80 -4.36 -3.52
C LEU A 62 8.20 -3.09 -4.28
N VAL A 63 9.40 -3.04 -4.86
CA VAL A 63 9.83 -1.96 -5.78
C VAL A 63 8.87 -1.78 -6.96
N VAL A 64 8.16 -2.83 -7.36
CA VAL A 64 7.17 -2.80 -8.45
C VAL A 64 5.74 -2.80 -7.91
N LEU A 65 5.46 -3.59 -6.87
CA LEU A 65 4.11 -3.73 -6.31
C LEU A 65 3.62 -2.42 -5.69
N ASP A 66 4.48 -1.68 -4.99
CA ASP A 66 4.08 -0.44 -4.32
C ASP A 66 3.71 0.66 -5.32
N PRO A 67 4.52 0.97 -6.36
CA PRO A 67 4.10 1.89 -7.41
C PRO A 67 2.84 1.43 -8.15
N LEU A 68 2.67 0.11 -8.34
CA LEU A 68 1.45 -0.42 -8.95
C LEU A 68 0.22 -0.14 -8.07
N VAL A 69 0.33 -0.30 -6.75
CA VAL A 69 -0.73 0.10 -5.82
C VAL A 69 -1.03 1.59 -5.96
N VAL A 70 0.00 2.45 -5.94
CA VAL A 70 -0.13 3.91 -6.09
C VAL A 70 -0.88 4.26 -7.37
N VAL A 71 -0.51 3.66 -8.49
CA VAL A 71 -1.15 3.90 -9.79
C VAL A 71 -2.61 3.42 -9.76
N LEU A 72 -2.89 2.20 -9.29
CA LEU A 72 -4.25 1.68 -9.27
C LEU A 72 -5.17 2.47 -8.33
N VAL A 73 -4.65 2.90 -7.18
CA VAL A 73 -5.35 3.78 -6.23
C VAL A 73 -5.56 5.17 -6.83
N GLY A 74 -4.53 5.75 -7.44
CA GLY A 74 -4.58 7.03 -8.16
C GLY A 74 -5.60 7.03 -9.30
N LEU A 75 -5.80 5.89 -9.96
CA LEU A 75 -6.84 5.69 -10.97
C LEU A 75 -8.24 5.37 -10.38
N ALA A 76 -8.40 5.47 -9.06
CA ALA A 76 -9.59 5.11 -8.30
C ALA A 76 -10.11 3.71 -8.67
N ARG A 77 -9.19 2.72 -8.70
CA ARG A 77 -9.51 1.32 -9.00
C ARG A 77 -9.76 0.51 -7.74
N THR A 78 -10.89 -0.19 -7.71
CA THR A 78 -11.25 -1.13 -6.63
C THR A 78 -10.21 -2.23 -6.43
N TRP A 79 -9.55 -2.65 -7.52
CA TRP A 79 -8.41 -3.57 -7.49
C TRP A 79 -7.21 -2.99 -6.76
N GLY A 80 -6.98 -1.67 -6.84
CA GLY A 80 -5.90 -1.01 -6.10
C GLY A 80 -6.05 -1.15 -4.59
N VAL A 81 -7.27 -1.05 -4.06
CA VAL A 81 -7.54 -1.24 -2.63
C VAL A 81 -7.32 -2.68 -2.17
N ARG A 82 -7.69 -3.66 -3.00
CA ARG A 82 -7.45 -5.08 -2.69
C ARG A 82 -5.95 -5.40 -2.71
N LEU A 83 -5.26 -4.92 -3.73
CA LEU A 83 -3.81 -5.09 -3.84
C LEU A 83 -3.10 -4.41 -2.66
N ALA A 84 -3.50 -3.19 -2.30
CA ALA A 84 -2.97 -2.48 -1.15
C ALA A 84 -3.09 -3.31 0.14
N ALA A 85 -4.29 -3.83 0.43
CA ALA A 85 -4.50 -4.65 1.63
C ALA A 85 -3.62 -5.90 1.65
N VAL A 86 -3.49 -6.61 0.51
CA VAL A 86 -2.65 -7.81 0.41
C VAL A 86 -1.18 -7.47 0.58
N VAL A 87 -0.67 -6.51 -0.21
CA VAL A 87 0.74 -6.11 -0.20
C VAL A 87 1.16 -5.64 1.18
N THR A 88 0.43 -4.69 1.79
CA THR A 88 0.81 -4.18 3.11
C THR A 88 0.70 -5.27 4.19
N THR A 89 -0.25 -6.19 4.10
CA THR A 89 -0.33 -7.30 5.07
C THR A 89 0.92 -8.18 4.98
N LEU A 90 1.31 -8.58 3.77
CA LEU A 90 2.51 -9.40 3.54
C LEU A 90 3.79 -8.66 3.95
N ASP A 91 3.89 -7.37 3.64
CA ASP A 91 5.02 -6.52 4.00
C ASP A 91 5.18 -6.35 5.52
N VAL A 92 4.08 -6.04 6.23
CA VAL A 92 4.06 -6.01 7.69
C VAL A 92 4.49 -7.37 8.26
N THR A 93 3.90 -8.47 7.78
CA THR A 93 4.24 -9.82 8.26
C THR A 93 5.72 -10.14 8.00
N GLY A 94 6.24 -9.84 6.81
CA GLY A 94 7.64 -10.03 6.47
C GLY A 94 8.58 -9.24 7.37
N ASN A 95 8.26 -7.98 7.64
CA ASN A 95 9.03 -7.13 8.54
C ASN A 95 9.02 -7.67 9.98
N TRP A 96 7.88 -8.12 10.49
CA TRP A 96 7.81 -8.75 11.81
C TRP A 96 8.62 -10.04 11.88
N ILE A 97 8.55 -10.92 10.87
CA ILE A 97 9.33 -12.16 10.81
C ILE A 97 10.83 -11.85 10.82
N GLY A 98 11.28 -10.94 9.94
CA GLY A 98 12.70 -10.59 9.81
C GLY A 98 13.28 -9.93 11.07
N ASN A 99 12.48 -9.14 11.77
CA ASN A 99 12.92 -8.42 12.96
C ASN A 99 12.62 -9.17 14.27
N TRP A 100 11.94 -10.32 14.25
CA TRP A 100 11.48 -11.00 15.46
C TRP A 100 12.61 -11.29 16.45
N GLY A 101 13.75 -11.80 15.96
CA GLY A 101 14.92 -12.06 16.80
C GLY A 101 15.44 -10.81 17.51
N LEU A 102 15.51 -9.67 16.80
CA LEU A 102 15.95 -8.40 17.37
C LEU A 102 14.95 -7.87 18.39
N VAL A 103 13.65 -7.97 18.12
CA VAL A 103 12.58 -7.56 19.04
C VAL A 103 12.60 -8.37 20.34
N GLN A 104 12.91 -9.67 20.26
CA GLN A 104 13.05 -10.53 21.44
C GLN A 104 14.24 -10.10 22.33
N HIS A 105 15.29 -9.53 21.73
CA HIS A 105 16.44 -8.98 22.46
C HIS A 105 16.18 -7.58 22.99
N ASP A 106 15.49 -6.72 22.23
CA ASP A 106 15.16 -5.34 22.60
C ASP A 106 13.77 -4.96 22.06
N ALA A 107 12.77 -4.99 22.95
CA ALA A 107 11.40 -4.63 22.62
C ALA A 107 11.23 -3.14 22.27
N THR A 108 12.16 -2.27 22.69
CA THR A 108 12.07 -0.83 22.40
C THR A 108 12.30 -0.52 20.91
N LEU A 109 12.88 -1.46 20.16
CA LEU A 109 12.99 -1.38 18.69
C LEU A 109 11.65 -1.18 18.02
N VAL A 110 10.57 -1.76 18.57
CA VAL A 110 9.22 -1.59 18.05
C VAL A 110 8.82 -0.12 18.12
N LEU A 111 9.17 0.60 19.19
CA LEU A 111 8.73 1.98 19.44
C LEU A 111 9.49 3.03 18.61
N ARG A 112 10.47 2.63 17.80
CA ARG A 112 11.24 3.57 16.99
C ARG A 112 10.33 4.25 15.96
N PRO A 113 10.56 5.53 15.67
CA PRO A 113 9.76 6.29 14.69
C PRO A 113 10.00 5.84 13.24
N VAL A 114 10.92 4.91 13.01
CA VAL A 114 11.23 4.28 11.73
C VAL A 114 11.30 2.77 11.96
N GLY A 115 10.76 1.98 11.03
CA GLY A 115 10.73 0.52 11.12
C GLY A 115 9.36 -0.02 11.53
N LEU A 116 9.32 -0.92 12.52
CA LEU A 116 8.15 -1.76 12.82
C LEU A 116 6.89 -0.99 13.25
N LEU A 117 6.99 0.07 14.05
CA LEU A 117 5.79 0.81 14.47
C LEU A 117 5.10 1.53 13.31
N PRO A 118 5.77 2.38 12.52
CA PRO A 118 5.15 3.05 11.38
C PRO A 118 4.50 2.08 10.39
N ILE A 119 5.22 1.03 9.97
CA ILE A 119 4.70 0.06 9.01
C ILE A 119 3.49 -0.71 9.58
N THR A 120 3.51 -1.06 10.87
CA THR A 120 2.38 -1.73 11.52
C THR A 120 1.17 -0.83 11.61
N LEU A 121 1.34 0.44 12.02
CA LEU A 121 0.24 1.40 12.08
C LEU A 121 -0.35 1.68 10.70
N PHE A 122 0.51 1.83 9.69
CA PHE A 122 0.08 2.00 8.31
C PHE A 122 -0.69 0.77 7.81
N GLY A 123 -0.18 -0.44 8.06
CA GLY A 123 -0.88 -1.68 7.69
C GLY A 123 -2.22 -1.86 8.36
N LEU A 124 -2.32 -1.59 9.67
CA LEU A 124 -3.59 -1.58 10.38
C LEU A 124 -4.56 -0.57 9.79
N PHE A 125 -4.08 0.64 9.48
CA PHE A 125 -4.89 1.67 8.84
C PHE A 125 -5.41 1.23 7.45
N VAL A 126 -4.55 0.66 6.61
CA VAL A 126 -4.91 0.16 5.28
C VAL A 126 -5.96 -0.95 5.42
N VAL A 127 -5.70 -1.99 6.20
CA VAL A 127 -6.62 -3.13 6.37
C VAL A 127 -7.97 -2.68 6.94
N ALA A 128 -7.97 -1.85 7.99
CA ALA A 128 -9.21 -1.37 8.62
C ALA A 128 -10.07 -0.52 7.67
N SER A 129 -9.43 0.27 6.79
CA SER A 129 -10.12 1.16 5.86
C SER A 129 -10.44 0.53 4.51
N ALA A 130 -9.86 -0.62 4.17
CA ALA A 130 -10.01 -1.26 2.86
C ALA A 130 -11.48 -1.55 2.49
N GLY A 131 -12.25 -2.13 3.42
CA GLY A 131 -13.67 -2.41 3.22
C GLY A 131 -14.51 -1.16 2.95
N PRO A 132 -14.50 -0.15 3.85
CA PRO A 132 -15.18 1.12 3.64
C PRO A 132 -14.80 1.82 2.33
N VAL A 133 -13.51 1.92 2.01
CA VAL A 133 -13.02 2.57 0.79
C VAL A 133 -13.45 1.80 -0.46
N HIS A 134 -13.37 0.46 -0.43
CA HIS A 134 -13.83 -0.37 -1.54
C HIS A 134 -15.31 -0.11 -1.85
N ARG A 135 -16.16 -0.05 -0.81
CA ARG A 135 -17.58 0.29 -0.96
C ARG A 135 -17.76 1.67 -1.57
N ALA A 136 -17.06 2.70 -1.05
CA ALA A 136 -17.15 4.06 -1.59
C ALA A 136 -16.79 4.13 -3.09
N LEU A 137 -15.72 3.44 -3.50
CA LEU A 137 -15.33 3.34 -4.91
C LEU A 137 -16.38 2.63 -5.77
N THR A 138 -16.97 1.54 -5.28
CA THR A 138 -18.03 0.83 -6.02
C THR A 138 -19.29 1.66 -6.19
N THR A 139 -19.71 2.39 -5.16
CA THR A 139 -20.89 3.28 -5.20
C THR A 139 -20.65 4.41 -6.19
N ALA A 140 -19.52 5.12 -6.09
CA ALA A 140 -19.20 6.22 -7.00
C ALA A 140 -19.18 5.78 -8.48
N ARG A 141 -18.65 4.59 -8.76
CA ARG A 141 -18.65 4.00 -10.12
C ARG A 141 -20.05 3.73 -10.65
N ARG A 142 -20.96 3.21 -9.81
CA ARG A 142 -22.36 2.96 -10.18
C ARG A 142 -23.08 4.27 -10.49
N THR A 143 -22.89 5.29 -9.65
CA THR A 143 -23.49 6.62 -9.87
C THR A 143 -23.03 7.24 -11.18
N ILE A 144 -21.72 7.22 -11.48
CA ILE A 144 -21.18 7.76 -12.73
C ILE A 144 -21.76 7.04 -13.95
N ARG A 145 -21.88 5.71 -13.90
CA ARG A 145 -22.46 4.92 -15.00
C ARG A 145 -23.93 5.27 -15.21
N ALA A 146 -24.73 5.33 -14.14
CA ALA A 146 -26.15 5.70 -14.23
C ALA A 146 -26.36 7.10 -14.84
N THR A 147 -25.49 8.07 -14.54
CA THR A 147 -25.58 9.41 -15.15
C THR A 147 -25.17 9.47 -16.62
N ALA A 148 -24.41 8.48 -17.10
CA ALA A 148 -23.99 8.38 -18.49
C ALA A 148 -25.06 7.73 -19.37
N ASP A 149 -25.79 6.74 -18.84
CA ASP A 149 -26.85 6.02 -19.57
C ASP A 149 -28.13 6.86 -19.79
N VAL A 150 -28.27 8.00 -19.11
CA VAL A 150 -29.43 8.91 -19.22
C VAL A 150 -29.21 10.05 -20.23
N ARG A 151 -28.01 10.16 -20.82
CA ARG A 151 -27.66 11.18 -21.83
C ARG A 151 -27.57 10.58 -23.22
#